data_AF-X1PNX1-F1
#
_entry.id   AF-X1PNX1-F1
#
_cell.length_a   1.000
_cell.length_b   1.000
_cell.length_c   1.000
_cell.angle_alpha   90.00
_cell.angle_beta   90.00
_cell.angle_gamma   90.00
#
_symmetry.space_group_name_H-M   'P 1'
#
loop_
_entity.id
_entity.type
_entity.pdbx_description
1 polymer ?
#
loop_
_entity_poly.entity_id
_entity_poly.type
_entity_poly.pdbx_seq_one_letter_code
_entity_poly.pdbx_strand_id
1 'polypeptide(L)'
;MLGNGGHIIPPDKEYFKIIRETCDKYDVLLITDEIQTGFGRTGKMWACEHYDFQPDIMVVGKAMGGGLPISATIFKEDILPPDFGRKAWHTFTFSGAPIICAAASAAIDVVIEEKLPERAAKMGDFMMERLKLMQEKHPLIGDVRGRGLFIGVELVKDKKTK
;
A
#
# COMPACT_ATOMS: atom_id res chain seq x y z
N MET A 1 -2.84 -3.15 -4.77
CA MET A 1 -2.05 -2.71 -5.95
C MET A 1 -0.80 -3.58 -6.05
N LEU A 2 -0.28 -3.87 -7.25
CA LEU A 2 0.87 -4.77 -7.39
C LEU A 2 2.17 -3.98 -7.59
N GLY A 3 3.05 -4.06 -6.59
CA GLY A 3 4.35 -3.42 -6.56
C GLY A 3 5.35 -3.91 -7.57
N ASN A 4 6.12 -4.91 -7.16
CA ASN A 4 7.18 -5.54 -7.96
C ASN A 4 6.65 -6.20 -9.24
N GLY A 5 5.32 -6.42 -9.34
CA GLY A 5 4.65 -6.85 -10.58
C GLY A 5 4.52 -5.74 -11.64
N GLY A 6 5.12 -4.57 -11.43
CA GLY A 6 5.16 -3.48 -12.42
C GLY A 6 4.26 -2.29 -12.09
N HIS A 7 4.03 -1.99 -10.80
CA HIS A 7 3.19 -0.88 -10.34
C HIS A 7 1.78 -0.92 -10.98
N ILE A 8 1.17 -2.11 -10.95
CA ILE A 8 -0.15 -2.34 -11.54
C ILE A 8 -1.21 -1.77 -10.61
N ILE A 9 -2.02 -0.87 -11.15
CA ILE A 9 -3.23 -0.38 -10.50
C ILE A 9 -4.34 -1.40 -10.79
N PRO A 10 -4.96 -1.99 -9.75
CA PRO A 10 -6.13 -2.83 -9.88
C PRO A 10 -7.27 -2.15 -10.65
N PRO A 11 -8.29 -2.92 -11.07
CA PRO A 11 -9.53 -2.35 -11.60
C PRO A 11 -10.23 -1.41 -10.61
N ASP A 12 -11.40 -0.92 -11.00
CA ASP A 12 -12.20 -0.01 -10.18
C ASP A 12 -12.66 -0.63 -8.84
N LYS A 13 -13.37 0.17 -8.04
CA LYS A 13 -13.82 -0.22 -6.71
C LYS A 13 -14.76 -1.44 -6.72
N GLU A 14 -15.47 -1.69 -7.82
CA GLU A 14 -16.41 -2.82 -7.91
C GLU A 14 -15.66 -4.16 -7.82
N TYR A 15 -14.44 -4.24 -8.36
CA TYR A 15 -13.60 -5.42 -8.23
C TYR A 15 -13.34 -5.81 -6.78
N PHE A 16 -13.00 -4.84 -5.92
CA PHE A 16 -12.74 -5.11 -4.50
C PHE A 16 -14.01 -5.31 -3.70
N LYS A 17 -15.11 -4.65 -4.08
CA LYS A 17 -16.42 -4.91 -3.49
C LYS A 17 -16.84 -6.36 -3.70
N ILE A 18 -16.72 -6.88 -4.92
CA ILE A 18 -17.01 -8.29 -5.22
C ILE A 18 -16.14 -9.23 -4.38
N ILE A 19 -14.83 -8.93 -4.25
CA ILE A 19 -13.93 -9.72 -3.39
C ILE A 19 -14.40 -9.71 -1.93
N ARG A 20 -14.69 -8.51 -1.39
CA ARG A 20 -15.12 -8.36 0.00
C ARG A 20 -16.42 -9.11 0.28
N GLU A 21 -17.44 -8.92 -0.56
CA GLU A 21 -18.72 -9.62 -0.46
C GLU A 21 -18.56 -11.14 -0.58
N THR A 22 -17.65 -11.60 -1.44
CA THR A 22 -17.33 -13.03 -1.58
C THR A 22 -16.69 -13.58 -0.31
N CYS A 23 -15.71 -12.86 0.24
CA CYS A 23 -15.06 -13.24 1.49
C CYS A 23 -16.05 -13.30 2.66
N ASP A 24 -16.97 -12.33 2.75
CA ASP A 24 -18.02 -12.31 3.79
C ASP A 24 -18.99 -13.48 3.63
N LYS A 25 -19.39 -13.80 2.40
CA LYS A 25 -20.30 -14.91 2.10
C LYS A 25 -19.75 -16.28 2.49
N TYR A 26 -18.43 -16.47 2.38
CA TYR A 26 -17.78 -17.77 2.58
C TYR A 26 -16.94 -17.85 3.86
N ASP A 27 -17.05 -16.86 4.76
CA ASP A 27 -16.27 -16.79 6.01
C ASP A 27 -14.75 -16.88 5.75
N VAL A 28 -14.28 -16.13 4.76
CA VAL A 28 -12.87 -16.07 4.37
C VAL A 28 -12.29 -14.72 4.80
N LEU A 29 -11.15 -14.75 5.49
CA LEU A 29 -10.44 -13.53 5.87
C LEU A 29 -9.79 -12.86 4.66
N LEU A 30 -9.96 -11.55 4.54
CA LEU A 30 -9.28 -10.73 3.54
C LEU A 30 -8.05 -10.06 4.15
N ILE A 31 -6.90 -10.35 3.56
CA ILE A 31 -5.62 -9.75 3.94
C ILE A 31 -5.19 -8.74 2.89
N THR A 32 -4.82 -7.53 3.33
CA THR A 32 -4.15 -6.55 2.46
C THR A 32 -2.68 -6.42 2.83
N ASP A 33 -1.80 -6.70 1.87
CA ASP A 33 -0.40 -6.33 1.94
C ASP A 33 -0.24 -4.85 1.56
N GLU A 34 -0.08 -4.00 2.58
CA GLU A 34 0.14 -2.56 2.47
C GLU A 34 1.62 -2.20 2.68
N ILE A 35 2.55 -3.18 2.66
CA ILE A 35 3.97 -2.94 2.94
C ILE A 35 4.51 -1.87 1.99
N GLN A 36 4.19 -1.93 0.69
CA GLN A 36 4.63 -0.90 -0.26
C GLN A 36 3.68 0.29 -0.38
N THR A 37 2.38 0.07 -0.23
CA THR A 37 1.34 1.01 -0.64
C THR A 37 0.81 1.89 0.48
N GLY A 38 1.04 1.49 1.73
CA GLY A 38 0.64 2.25 2.92
C GLY A 38 1.53 3.46 3.18
N PHE A 39 1.23 4.15 4.28
CA PHE A 39 1.90 5.37 4.73
C PHE A 39 1.95 6.47 3.66
N GLY A 40 0.85 6.69 2.94
CA GLY A 40 0.74 7.83 2.03
C GLY A 40 1.24 7.60 0.60
N ARG A 41 1.91 6.48 0.31
CA ARG A 41 2.57 6.24 -0.99
C ARG A 41 1.65 6.50 -2.19
N THR A 42 0.39 6.10 -2.07
CA THR A 42 -0.60 6.15 -3.17
C THR A 42 -1.45 7.42 -3.14
N GLY A 43 -1.22 8.34 -2.21
CA GLY A 43 -2.03 9.54 -2.03
C GLY A 43 -3.11 9.43 -0.95
N LYS A 44 -3.21 8.28 -0.30
CA LYS A 44 -4.02 7.98 0.90
C LYS A 44 -3.15 7.31 1.94
N MET A 45 -3.55 7.36 3.21
CA MET A 45 -2.78 6.71 4.29
C MET A 45 -2.64 5.21 3.99
N TRP A 46 -3.76 4.55 3.66
CA TRP A 46 -3.81 3.18 3.19
C TRP A 46 -4.37 3.11 1.77
N ALA A 47 -3.83 2.22 0.94
CA ALA A 47 -4.32 2.06 -0.42
C ALA A 47 -5.71 1.41 -0.48
N CYS A 48 -6.13 0.64 0.51
CA CYS A 48 -7.50 0.11 0.59
C CYS A 48 -8.58 1.20 0.64
N GLU A 49 -8.27 2.39 1.19
CA GLU A 49 -9.19 3.54 1.22
C GLU A 49 -9.61 4.02 -0.17
N HIS A 50 -8.78 3.74 -1.19
CA HIS A 50 -9.14 4.05 -2.56
C HIS A 50 -10.27 3.20 -3.13
N TYR A 51 -10.56 2.08 -2.49
CA TYR A 51 -11.47 1.05 -2.94
C TYR A 51 -12.63 0.83 -1.96
N ASP A 52 -12.76 1.68 -0.95
CA ASP A 52 -13.86 1.74 0.01
C ASP A 52 -14.15 0.39 0.71
N PHE A 53 -13.11 -0.39 1.04
CA PHE A 53 -13.26 -1.61 1.84
C PHE A 53 -12.28 -1.65 3.02
N GLN A 54 -12.63 -2.40 4.05
CA GLN A 54 -11.79 -2.66 5.21
C GLN A 54 -11.31 -4.12 5.21
N PRO A 55 -9.98 -4.39 5.27
CA PRO A 55 -9.45 -5.74 5.40
C PRO A 55 -9.65 -6.28 6.82
N ASP A 56 -9.59 -7.60 6.96
CA ASP A 56 -9.59 -8.25 8.29
C ASP A 56 -8.19 -8.27 8.89
N ILE A 57 -7.17 -8.36 8.03
CA ILE A 57 -5.75 -8.30 8.39
C ILE A 57 -5.02 -7.35 7.44
N MET A 58 -4.16 -6.50 7.98
CA MET A 58 -3.27 -5.64 7.19
C MET A 58 -1.81 -5.90 7.57
N VAL A 59 -0.96 -6.08 6.56
CA VAL A 59 0.50 -6.21 6.76
C VAL A 59 1.18 -4.93 6.33
N VAL A 60 2.04 -4.38 7.21
CA VAL A 60 2.73 -3.11 7.00
C VAL A 60 4.23 -3.23 7.33
N GLY A 61 5.03 -2.32 6.77
CA GLY A 61 6.48 -2.28 6.96
C GLY A 61 7.08 -1.12 6.15
N LYS A 62 8.27 -1.32 5.57
CA LYS A 62 8.98 -0.32 4.72
C LYS A 62 8.97 1.08 5.32
N ALA A 63 8.09 1.97 4.84
CA ALA A 63 7.99 3.35 5.27
C ALA A 63 7.65 3.48 6.77
N MET A 64 7.00 2.48 7.37
CA MET A 64 6.68 2.43 8.80
C MET A 64 7.86 2.79 9.70
N GLY A 65 9.05 2.28 9.38
CA GLY A 65 10.22 2.44 10.24
C GLY A 65 11.03 3.71 10.02
N GLY A 66 10.65 4.56 9.05
CA GLY A 66 11.44 5.75 8.71
C GLY A 66 12.89 5.44 8.32
N GLY A 67 13.16 4.24 7.79
CA GLY A 67 14.51 3.74 7.48
C GLY A 67 15.05 2.67 8.44
N LEU A 68 14.39 2.41 9.58
CA LEU A 68 14.70 1.31 10.47
C LEU A 68 13.87 0.04 10.18
N PRO A 69 14.39 -1.16 10.48
CA PRO A 69 13.71 -2.41 10.17
C PRO A 69 12.57 -2.69 11.15
N ILE A 70 11.34 -2.42 10.72
CA ILE A 70 10.12 -2.80 11.44
C ILE A 70 9.03 -3.21 10.45
N SER A 71 8.21 -4.17 10.88
CA SER A 71 6.95 -4.53 10.24
C SER A 71 5.90 -4.75 11.32
N ALA A 72 4.63 -4.72 10.93
CA ALA A 72 3.53 -5.10 11.80
C ALA A 72 2.48 -5.87 10.99
N THR A 73 1.80 -6.77 11.70
CA THR A 73 0.55 -7.38 11.23
C THR A 73 -0.55 -6.86 12.13
N ILE A 74 -1.54 -6.20 11.53
CA ILE A 74 -2.67 -5.55 12.19
C ILE A 74 -3.88 -6.41 11.93
N PHE A 75 -4.64 -6.72 12.97
CA PHE A 75 -5.82 -7.57 12.92
C PHE A 75 -7.03 -6.76 13.38
N LYS A 76 -8.21 -7.06 12.83
CA LYS A 76 -9.45 -6.68 13.52
C LYS A 76 -9.51 -7.38 14.87
N GLU A 77 -10.11 -6.71 15.85
CA GLU A 77 -10.20 -7.26 17.21
C GLU A 77 -11.12 -8.49 17.29
N ASP A 78 -12.21 -8.49 16.50
CA ASP A 78 -13.23 -9.54 16.49
C ASP A 78 -12.78 -10.88 15.90
N ILE A 79 -11.70 -10.90 15.11
CA ILE A 79 -11.11 -12.14 14.59
C ILE A 79 -10.06 -12.76 15.53
N LEU A 80 -9.69 -12.05 16.60
CA LEU A 80 -8.70 -12.53 17.56
C LEU A 80 -9.37 -13.39 18.65
N PRO A 81 -8.76 -14.53 19.02
CA PRO A 81 -9.27 -15.31 20.14
C PRO A 81 -9.09 -14.56 21.47
N PRO A 82 -9.94 -14.80 22.49
CA PRO A 82 -9.90 -14.06 23.77
C PRO A 82 -8.58 -14.15 24.55
N ASP A 83 -7.75 -15.15 24.26
CA ASP A 83 -6.44 -15.37 24.88
C ASP A 83 -5.26 -14.95 23.98
N PHE A 84 -5.53 -14.31 22.84
CA PHE A 84 -4.50 -13.72 21.99
C PHE A 84 -3.61 -12.75 22.79
N GLY A 85 -2.30 -12.87 22.63
CA GLY A 85 -1.31 -12.06 23.34
C GLY A 85 -1.09 -12.42 24.82
N ARG A 86 -1.89 -13.33 25.42
CA ARG A 86 -1.68 -13.77 26.82
C ARG A 86 -0.59 -14.84 26.96
N LYS A 87 -0.24 -15.52 25.87
CA LYS A 87 0.88 -16.47 25.78
C LYS A 87 1.76 -16.08 24.59
N ALA A 88 3.02 -16.50 24.62
CA ALA A 88 3.91 -16.37 23.47
C ALA A 88 3.46 -17.34 22.36
N TRP A 89 2.59 -16.88 21.45
CA TRP A 89 2.09 -17.69 20.34
C TRP A 89 3.08 -17.68 19.18
N HIS A 90 3.55 -16.49 18.83
CA HIS A 90 4.54 -16.27 17.79
C HIS A 90 5.39 -15.05 18.17
N THR A 91 6.69 -15.25 18.34
CA THR A 91 7.59 -14.23 18.88
C THR A 91 8.92 -14.23 18.14
N PHE A 92 9.48 -13.04 17.94
CA PHE A 92 10.84 -12.84 17.44
C PHE A 92 11.66 -12.13 18.51
N THR A 93 12.97 -12.38 18.57
CA THR A 93 13.88 -11.75 19.55
C THR A 93 13.80 -10.23 19.55
N PHE A 94 13.62 -9.61 18.38
CA PHE A 94 13.54 -8.16 18.23
C PHE A 94 12.10 -7.64 18.08
N SER A 95 11.09 -8.50 18.28
CA SER A 95 9.68 -8.08 18.20
C SER A 95 9.39 -7.03 19.28
N GLY A 96 8.90 -5.87 18.87
CA GLY A 96 8.58 -4.78 19.80
C GLY A 96 9.81 -4.12 20.44
N ALA A 97 10.98 -4.17 19.80
CA ALA A 97 12.18 -3.49 20.28
C ALA A 97 11.90 -1.98 20.52
N PRO A 98 12.00 -1.47 21.76
CA PRO A 98 11.48 -0.14 22.10
C PRO A 98 12.08 1.01 21.29
N ILE A 99 13.38 0.94 20.99
CA ILE A 99 14.07 1.96 20.18
C ILE A 99 13.56 2.01 18.74
N ILE A 100 13.21 0.85 18.17
CA ILE A 100 12.67 0.76 16.81
C ILE A 100 11.21 1.24 16.80
N CYS A 101 10.43 0.89 17.82
CA CYS A 101 9.06 1.40 17.98
C CYS A 101 9.03 2.92 18.14
N ALA A 102 9.95 3.51 18.91
CA ALA A 102 10.04 4.96 19.07
C ALA A 102 10.34 5.68 17.75
N ALA A 103 11.30 5.17 16.97
CA ALA A 103 11.62 5.71 15.65
C ALA A 103 10.46 5.56 14.65
N ALA A 104 9.78 4.41 14.66
CA ALA A 104 8.60 4.18 13.83
C ALA A 104 7.46 5.14 14.19
N SER A 105 7.22 5.38 15.49
CA SER A 105 6.24 6.36 15.95
C SER A 105 6.55 7.75 15.40
N ALA A 106 7.79 8.22 15.56
CA ALA A 106 8.20 9.53 15.05
C ALA A 106 8.08 9.62 13.51
N ALA A 107 8.39 8.55 12.78
CA ALA A 107 8.21 8.51 11.32
C ALA A 107 6.73 8.61 10.92
N ILE A 108 5.84 7.93 11.65
CA ILE A 108 4.40 7.99 11.43
C ILE A 108 3.84 9.37 11.77
N ASP A 109 4.31 9.98 12.86
CA ASP A 109 3.92 11.35 13.26
C ASP A 109 4.23 12.33 12.12
N VAL A 110 5.44 12.27 11.53
CA VAL A 110 5.81 13.09 10.37
C VAL A 110 4.88 12.84 9.17
N VAL A 111 4.54 11.59 8.87
CA VAL A 111 3.61 11.25 7.77
C VAL A 111 2.25 11.95 7.96
N ILE A 112 1.75 11.99 9.18
CA ILE A 112 0.45 12.58 9.54
C ILE A 112 0.53 14.10 9.60
N GLU A 113 1.47 14.65 10.38
CA GLU A 113 1.61 16.08 10.65
C GLU A 113 1.94 16.88 9.39
N GLU A 114 2.82 16.35 8.52
CA GLU A 114 3.19 17.00 7.27
C GLU A 114 2.21 16.72 6.12
N LYS A 115 1.12 15.96 6.36
CA LYS A 115 0.12 15.60 5.35
C LYS A 115 0.76 14.99 4.09
N LEU A 116 1.66 14.04 4.32
CA LEU A 116 2.41 13.40 3.25
C LEU A 116 1.53 12.63 2.27
N PRO A 117 0.43 11.95 2.68
CA PRO A 117 -0.52 11.37 1.73
C PRO A 117 -1.07 12.40 0.73
N GLU A 118 -1.53 13.56 1.20
CA GLU A 118 -2.07 14.62 0.34
C GLU A 118 -1.00 15.21 -0.57
N ARG A 119 0.21 15.38 -0.05
CA ARG A 119 1.36 15.82 -0.86
C ARG A 119 1.71 14.79 -1.94
N ALA A 120 1.66 13.51 -1.62
CA ALA A 120 1.91 12.43 -2.57
C ALA A 120 0.83 12.38 -3.65
N ALA A 121 -0.44 12.64 -3.31
CA ALA A 121 -1.52 12.79 -4.30
C ALA A 121 -1.22 13.95 -5.26
N LYS A 122 -0.97 15.16 -4.74
CA LYS A 122 -0.69 16.35 -5.54
C LYS A 122 0.53 16.20 -6.44
N MET A 123 1.63 15.68 -5.89
CA MET A 123 2.86 15.50 -6.66
C MET A 123 2.74 14.34 -7.65
N GLY A 124 1.97 13.32 -7.30
CA GLY A 124 1.62 12.21 -8.17
C GLY A 124 0.90 12.68 -9.42
N ASP A 125 -0.12 13.52 -9.28
CA ASP A 125 -0.86 14.09 -10.41
C ASP A 125 0.05 14.87 -11.34
N PHE A 126 0.92 15.73 -10.78
CA PHE A 126 1.93 16.46 -11.53
C PHE A 126 2.89 15.53 -12.29
N MET A 127 3.41 14.49 -11.64
CA MET A 127 4.32 13.53 -12.27
C MET A 127 3.63 12.74 -13.38
N MET A 128 2.40 12.27 -13.14
CA MET A 128 1.60 11.52 -14.09
C MET A 128 1.31 12.33 -15.35
N GLU A 129 0.91 13.60 -15.22
CA GLU A 129 0.69 14.51 -16.35
C GLU A 129 1.96 14.62 -17.22
N ARG A 130 3.11 14.88 -16.60
CA ARG A 130 4.38 15.05 -17.30
C ARG A 130 4.85 13.77 -17.99
N LEU A 131 4.68 12.62 -17.34
CA LEU A 131 5.02 11.31 -17.90
C LEU A 131 4.09 10.93 -19.06
N LYS A 132 2.80 11.27 -18.99
CA LYS A 132 1.86 11.08 -20.11
C LYS A 132 2.22 11.94 -21.32
N LEU A 133 2.59 13.21 -21.12
CA LEU A 133 3.10 14.05 -22.21
C LEU A 133 4.40 13.50 -22.84
N MET A 134 5.25 12.85 -22.04
CA MET A 134 6.43 12.14 -22.57
C MET A 134 6.02 10.88 -23.34
N GLN A 135 5.02 10.13 -22.87
CA GLN A 135 4.50 8.92 -23.53
C GLN A 135 4.02 9.20 -24.96
N GLU A 136 3.43 10.37 -25.19
CA GLU A 136 3.00 10.83 -26.52
C GLU A 136 4.18 11.09 -27.47
N LYS A 137 5.29 11.62 -26.93
CA LYS A 137 6.47 12.03 -27.72
C LYS A 137 7.47 10.89 -27.95
N HIS A 138 7.49 9.89 -27.08
CA HIS A 138 8.49 8.83 -27.10
C HIS A 138 7.86 7.46 -27.42
N PRO A 139 8.21 6.84 -28.57
CA PRO A 139 7.62 5.57 -28.98
C PRO A 139 7.99 4.41 -28.04
N LEU A 140 9.11 4.52 -27.31
CA LEU A 140 9.57 3.51 -26.34
C LEU A 140 8.69 3.44 -25.09
N ILE A 141 7.95 4.51 -24.75
CA ILE A 141 7.08 4.50 -23.57
C ILE A 141 5.73 3.89 -23.95
N GLY A 142 5.53 2.63 -23.60
CA GLY A 142 4.34 1.86 -23.92
C GLY A 142 3.16 2.18 -23.01
N ASP A 143 3.40 2.25 -21.70
CA ASP A 143 2.39 2.60 -20.71
C ASP A 143 2.96 3.45 -19.57
N VAL A 144 2.12 4.34 -19.04
CA VAL A 144 2.35 5.10 -17.83
C VAL A 144 1.12 4.93 -16.95
N ARG A 145 1.32 4.40 -15.75
CA ARG A 145 0.24 4.04 -14.82
C ARG A 145 0.68 4.34 -13.40
N GLY A 146 -0.26 4.61 -12.53
CA GLY A 146 0.06 4.89 -11.14
C GLY A 146 -1.02 5.65 -10.40
N ARG A 147 -0.76 5.87 -9.12
CA ARG A 147 -1.56 6.75 -8.25
C ARG A 147 -0.66 7.32 -7.15
N GLY A 148 -0.83 8.61 -6.83
CA GLY A 148 0.10 9.31 -5.95
C GLY A 148 1.53 9.14 -6.45
N LEU A 149 2.46 8.82 -5.56
CA LEU A 149 3.87 8.56 -5.91
C LEU A 149 4.18 7.07 -6.09
N PHE A 150 3.16 6.27 -6.42
CA PHE A 150 3.26 4.89 -6.86
C PHE A 150 3.07 4.85 -8.37
N ILE A 151 4.16 4.97 -9.14
CA ILE A 151 4.11 5.17 -10.59
C ILE A 151 5.01 4.16 -11.29
N GLY A 152 4.48 3.56 -12.36
CA GLY A 152 5.19 2.69 -13.29
C GLY A 152 5.26 3.30 -14.69
N VAL A 153 6.42 3.15 -15.33
CA VAL A 153 6.64 3.48 -16.75
C VAL A 153 7.13 2.21 -17.42
N GLU A 154 6.32 1.69 -18.34
CA GLU A 154 6.63 0.48 -19.08
C GLU A 154 7.26 0.82 -20.43
N LEU A 155 8.42 0.25 -20.70
CA LEU A 155 9.14 0.43 -21.95
C LEU A 155 8.87 -0.74 -22.89
N VAL A 156 8.59 -0.44 -24.15
CA VAL A 156 8.26 -1.42 -25.19
C VAL A 156 9.07 -1.17 -26.46
N LYS A 157 9.30 -2.21 -27.24
CA LYS A 157 9.95 -2.09 -28.56
C LYS A 157 8.98 -1.58 -29.62
N ASP A 158 7.74 -2.08 -29.60
CA ASP A 158 6.64 -1.64 -30.46
C ASP A 158 5.34 -1.62 -29.62
N LYS A 159 4.59 -0.52 -29.70
CA LYS A 159 3.32 -0.36 -28.97
C LYS A 159 2.21 -1.29 -29.50
N LYS A 160 2.27 -1.68 -30.77
CA LYS A 160 1.27 -2.55 -31.42
C LYS A 160 1.43 -4.02 -31.04
N THR A 161 2.67 -4.45 -30.84
CA THR A 161 2.99 -5.86 -30.62
C THR A 161 3.39 -6.18 -29.17
N LYS A 162 3.10 -5.26 -28.23
CA LYS A 162 3.49 -5.28 -26.82
C LYS A 162 4.01 -6.63 -26.32
#